data_AF-L8LX49-F1
#
_entry.id   AF-L8LX49-F1
#
_cell.length_a   1.000
_cell.length_b   1.000
_cell.length_c   1.000
_cell.angle_alpha   90.00
_cell.angle_beta   90.00
_cell.angle_gamma   90.00
#
_symmetry.space_group_name_H-M   'P 1'
#
loop_
_entity.id
_entity.type
_entity.pdbx_description
1 polymer ?
#
loop_
_entity_poly.entity_id
_entity_poly.type
_entity_poly.pdbx_seq_one_letter_code
_entity_poly.pdbx_strand_id
1 'polypeptide(L)' 'MSDYLTKTLSELAQEITADGTIDQEEVTKIRERVFADGKIDQDEADFLFDLNDATSNNHSSWQELFIEAIAQ' A
#
# COMPACT_ATOMS: atom_id res chain seq x y z
N MET A 1 11.29 -12.17 10.06
CA MET A 1 10.48 -11.79 8.89
C MET A 1 9.57 -10.69 9.37
N SER A 2 9.54 -9.55 8.70
CA SER A 2 8.71 -8.43 9.14
C SER A 2 7.23 -8.85 9.12
N ASP A 3 6.52 -8.58 10.21
CA ASP A 3 5.16 -9.09 10.48
C ASP A 3 4.14 -8.71 9.38
N TYR A 4 4.35 -7.59 8.68
CA TYR A 4 3.45 -7.10 7.63
C TYR A 4 3.44 -7.93 6.34
N LEU A 5 4.47 -8.73 6.05
CA LEU A 5 4.50 -9.56 4.83
C LEU A 5 3.58 -10.78 4.93
N THR A 6 3.27 -11.21 6.15
CA THR A 6 2.36 -12.33 6.41
C THR A 6 0.93 -11.89 6.71
N LYS A 7 0.69 -10.59 6.86
CA LYS A 7 -0.66 -10.04 7.04
C LYS A 7 -1.47 -10.13 5.76
N THR A 8 -2.77 -10.27 5.93
CA THR A 8 -3.71 -10.04 4.85
C THR A 8 -3.66 -8.57 4.42
N LEU A 9 -4.03 -8.28 3.17
CA LEU A 9 -4.11 -6.90 2.67
C LEU A 9 -5.08 -6.06 3.52
N SER A 10 -6.18 -6.67 3.98
CA SER A 10 -7.16 -5.98 4.82
C SER A 10 -6.60 -5.58 6.19
N GLU A 11 -5.85 -6.46 6.86
CA GLU A 11 -5.19 -6.12 8.13
C GLU A 11 -4.16 -5.01 7.96
N LEU A 12 -3.36 -5.07 6.90
CA LEU A 12 -2.40 -4.02 6.59
C LEU A 12 -3.09 -2.68 6.28
N ALA A 13 -4.21 -2.71 5.55
CA ALA A 13 -4.99 -1.52 5.24
C ALA A 13 -5.52 -0.83 6.50
N GLN A 14 -6.02 -1.61 7.47
CA GLN A 14 -6.53 -1.07 8.73
C GLN A 14 -5.43 -0.38 9.54
N GLU A 15 -4.21 -0.89 9.52
CA GLU A 15 -3.08 -0.28 10.23
C GLU A 15 -2.66 1.04 9.58
N ILE A 16 -2.55 1.07 8.26
CA ILE A 16 -2.09 2.24 7.50
C ILE A 16 -3.14 3.37 7.51
N THR A 17 -4.41 3.01 7.40
CA THR A 17 -5.49 4.01 7.33
C THR A 17 -5.88 4.58 8.69
N ALA A 18 -5.27 4.09 9.78
CA ALA A 18 -5.67 4.43 11.16
C ALA A 18 -5.51 5.91 11.50
N ASP A 19 -4.52 6.60 10.91
CA ASP A 19 -4.28 8.03 11.11
C ASP A 19 -4.74 8.89 9.90
N GLY A 20 -5.18 8.24 8.83
CA GLY A 20 -5.68 8.88 7.60
C GLY A 20 -4.61 9.43 6.67
N THR A 21 -3.33 9.14 6.92
CA THR A 21 -2.18 9.63 6.11
C THR A 21 -1.19 8.51 5.87
N ILE A 22 -0.64 8.41 4.66
CA ILE A 22 0.41 7.42 4.38
C ILE A 22 1.78 8.10 4.47
N ASP A 23 2.60 7.70 5.44
CA ASP A 23 3.97 8.19 5.60
C ASP A 23 5.01 7.42 4.76
N GLN A 24 6.27 7.88 4.76
CA GLN A 24 7.33 7.26 3.98
C GLN A 24 7.63 5.80 4.38
N GLU A 25 7.54 5.47 5.68
CA GLU A 25 7.78 4.11 6.17
C GLU A 25 6.65 3.17 5.72
N GLU A 26 5.41 3.65 5.76
CA GLU A 26 4.24 2.93 5.28
C GLU A 26 4.28 2.70 3.77
N VAL A 27 4.71 3.69 2.97
CA VAL A 27 4.96 3.50 1.53
C VAL A 27 5.94 2.33 1.30
N THR A 28 6.98 2.22 2.13
CA THR A 28 7.95 1.13 2.02
C THR A 28 7.31 -0.22 2.33
N LYS A 29 6.51 -0.31 3.41
CA LYS A 29 5.77 -1.53 3.78
C LYS A 29 4.78 -1.94 2.69
N ILE A 30 4.02 -1.00 2.15
CA ILE A 30 3.06 -1.24 1.07
C ILE A 30 3.79 -1.77 -0.15
N ARG A 31 4.87 -1.11 -0.58
CA ARG A 31 5.67 -1.52 -1.74
C ARG A 31 6.18 -2.95 -1.60
N GLU A 32 6.79 -3.28 -0.46
CA GLU A 32 7.28 -4.64 -0.23
C GLU A 32 6.15 -5.67 -0.24
N ARG A 33 4.96 -5.29 0.23
CA ARG A 33 3.81 -6.20 0.28
C ARG A 33 3.15 -6.41 -1.08
N VAL A 34 2.95 -5.37 -1.88
CA VAL A 34 2.24 -5.47 -3.18
C VAL A 34 3.14 -5.98 -4.29
N PHE A 35 4.46 -5.86 -4.18
CA PHE A 35 5.40 -6.44 -5.16
C PHE A 35 5.99 -7.78 -4.71
N ALA A 36 5.46 -8.39 -3.64
CA ALA A 36 6.04 -9.59 -3.04
C ALA A 36 6.06 -10.80 -3.99
N ASP A 37 5.09 -10.90 -4.90
CA ASP A 37 4.98 -11.98 -5.88
C ASP A 37 5.56 -11.62 -7.26
N GLY A 38 6.08 -10.39 -7.41
CA GLY A 38 6.72 -9.87 -8.61
C GLY A 38 5.79 -9.25 -9.66
N LYS A 39 4.50 -9.12 -9.38
CA LYS A 39 3.52 -8.44 -10.26
C LYS A 39 2.51 -7.69 -9.38
N ILE A 40 1.56 -7.01 -10.03
CA ILE A 40 0.38 -6.44 -9.38
C ILE A 40 -0.83 -7.16 -9.96
N ASP A 41 -1.57 -7.88 -9.13
CA ASP A 41 -2.85 -8.47 -9.52
C ASP A 41 -4.04 -7.60 -9.10
N GLN A 42 -5.26 -8.11 -9.35
CA GLN A 42 -6.47 -7.36 -9.07
C GLN A 42 -6.65 -7.09 -7.56
N ASP A 43 -6.30 -8.04 -6.70
CA ASP A 43 -6.47 -7.89 -5.25
C ASP A 43 -5.51 -6.82 -4.71
N GLU A 44 -4.30 -6.76 -5.26
CA GLU A 44 -3.29 -5.74 -4.91
C GLU A 44 -3.66 -4.36 -5.45
N ALA A 45 -4.21 -4.29 -6.67
CA ALA A 45 -4.71 -3.04 -7.23
C ALA A 45 -5.90 -2.48 -6.43
N ASP A 46 -6.89 -3.33 -6.10
CA ASP A 46 -8.05 -2.96 -5.30
C ASP A 46 -7.61 -2.47 -3.91
N PHE A 47 -6.65 -3.14 -3.29
CA PHE A 47 -6.03 -2.67 -2.03
C PHE A 47 -5.39 -1.28 -2.14
N LEU A 48 -4.67 -0.99 -3.23
CA LEU A 48 -4.06 0.33 -3.44
C LEU A 48 -5.12 1.42 -3.62
N PHE A 49 -6.21 1.12 -4.34
CA PHE A 49 -7.34 2.05 -4.48
C PHE A 49 -8.02 2.32 -3.14
N ASP A 50 -8.28 1.28 -2.34
CA ASP A 50 -8.87 1.42 -1.00
C ASP A 50 -8.02 2.32 -0.10
N LEU A 51 -6.69 2.14 -0.12
CA LEU A 51 -5.77 3.00 0.62
C LEU A 51 -5.81 4.46 0.13
N ASN A 52 -5.83 4.66 -1.19
CA ASN A 52 -5.89 5.99 -1.78
C ASN A 52 -7.19 6.73 -1.43
N ASP A 53 -8.31 6.02 -1.39
CA ASP A 53 -9.61 6.60 -1.05
C ASP A 53 -9.77 6.87 0.45
N ALA A 54 -9.12 6.06 1.30
CA ALA A 54 -9.17 6.18 2.75
C ALA A 54 -8.20 7.23 3.34
N THR A 55 -7.21 7.70 2.57
CA THR A 55 -6.13 8.57 3.08
C THR A 55 -5.99 9.86 2.27
N SER A 56 -5.36 10.87 2.88
CA SER A 56 -5.11 12.17 2.25
C SER A 56 -3.86 12.82 2.83
N ASN A 57 -3.29 13.83 2.15
CA ASN A 57 -2.03 14.48 2.57
C ASN A 57 -0.85 13.50 2.73
N ASN A 58 -0.83 12.45 1.92
CA ASN A 58 0.18 11.39 1.94
C ASN A 58 1.57 11.93 1.55
N HIS A 59 2.60 11.24 1.99
CA HIS A 59 3.97 11.51 1.57
C HIS A 59 4.10 11.40 0.03
N SER A 60 4.95 12.21 -0.59
CA SER A 60 5.04 12.28 -2.07
C SER A 60 5.38 10.94 -2.72
N SER A 61 6.13 10.08 -2.03
CA SER A 61 6.46 8.73 -2.50
C SER A 61 5.26 7.80 -2.62
N TRP A 62 4.14 8.10 -1.94
CA TRP A 62 2.89 7.35 -2.12
C TRP A 62 2.38 7.50 -3.55
N GLN A 63 2.36 8.73 -4.07
CA GLN A 63 1.86 8.99 -5.41
C GLN A 63 2.74 8.32 -6.48
N GLU A 64 4.06 8.31 -6.27
CA GLU A 64 5.00 7.60 -7.14
C GLU A 64 4.74 6.09 -7.13
N LEU A 65 4.59 5.49 -5.96
CA LEU A 65 4.29 4.06 -5.81
C LEU A 65 2.95 3.70 -6.45
N PHE A 66 1.90 4.49 -6.21
CA PHE A 66 0.56 4.23 -6.72
C PHE A 66 0.55 4.23 -8.25
N ILE A 67 1.16 5.24 -8.88
CA ILE A 67 1.25 5.31 -10.35
C ILE A 67 2.08 4.14 -10.90
N GLU A 68 3.21 3.83 -10.28
CA GLU A 68 4.07 2.72 -10.69
C GLU A 68 3.33 1.38 -10.66
N ALA A 69 2.59 1.11 -9.59
CA ALA A 69 1.87 -0.14 -9.40
C ALA A 69 0.68 -0.30 -10.35
N ILE A 70 -0.12 0.76 -10.55
CA ILE A 70 -1.31 0.71 -11.42
C ILE A 70 -0.94 0.69 -12.92
N ALA A 71 0.27 1.09 -13.27
CA ALA A 71 0.76 1.07 -14.66
C ALA A 71 1.38 -0.27 -15.11
N GLN A 72 1.45 -1.29 -14.23
CA GLN A 72 1.99 -2.62 -14.54
C GLN A 72 1.13 -3.43 -15.51
#